data_AF-A0A1Q9PG50-F1
#
_entry.id   AF-A0A1Q9PG50-F1
#
_cell.length_a   1.000
_cell.length_b   1.000
_cell.length_c   1.000
_cell.angle_alpha   90.00
_cell.angle_beta   90.00
_cell.angle_gamma   90.00
#
_symmetry.space_group_name_H-M   'P 1'
#
loop_
_entity.id
_entity.type
_entity.pdbx_description
1 polymer ?
#
loop_
_entity_poly.entity_id
_entity_poly.type
_entity_poly.pdbx_seq_one_letter_code
_entity_poly.pdbx_strand_id
1 'polypeptide(L)'
;MVFRFDLKDPVLHHSTISWNRQHRFKETDIFQETFDEIVLQAMNHMVGGRVLFSDSTHLKANANKHKFTKQEIEVETRDYFDELNKAVEEDRLAHGKNPLKDKEEVKETKEIRVSTTDPECGFMSRDNKQEMFCYLDHRTTDMKCNIITDVYVTPGNVHDSVPYLSRLDRQVQQFGLKVEAVALDSGYLTSPICKG
;
A
#
# COMPACT_ATOMS: atom_id res chain seq x y z
N MET A 1 -38.35 -6.16 21.90
CA MET A 1 -37.35 -5.27 22.53
C MET A 1 -37.38 -3.95 21.75
N VAL A 2 -38.01 -2.92 22.31
CA VAL A 2 -38.04 -1.59 21.68
C VAL A 2 -36.83 -0.84 22.21
N PHE A 3 -35.83 -0.62 21.37
CA PHE A 3 -34.71 0.23 21.75
C PHE A 3 -35.18 1.69 21.69
N ARG A 4 -35.20 2.37 22.84
CA ARG A 4 -35.44 3.82 22.91
C ARG A 4 -34.11 4.53 22.75
N PHE A 5 -33.91 5.17 21.60
CA PHE A 5 -32.80 6.09 21.36
C PHE A 5 -33.31 7.53 21.39
N ASP A 6 -32.61 8.40 22.10
CA ASP A 6 -32.73 9.85 21.99
C ASP A 6 -31.88 10.35 20.80
N LEU A 7 -32.15 11.56 20.31
CA LEU A 7 -31.47 12.15 19.15
C LEU A 7 -29.96 12.35 19.35
N LYS A 8 -29.52 12.35 20.62
CA LYS A 8 -28.12 12.52 21.03
C LYS A 8 -27.42 11.20 21.31
N ASP A 9 -28.14 10.08 21.30
CA ASP A 9 -27.53 8.79 21.58
C ASP A 9 -26.58 8.40 20.45
N PRO A 10 -25.44 7.78 20.76
CA PRO A 10 -24.52 7.29 19.75
C PRO A 10 -25.22 6.25 18.87
N VAL A 11 -24.94 6.33 17.57
CA VAL A 11 -25.49 5.39 16.59
C VAL A 11 -25.05 3.96 16.96
N LEU A 12 -26.01 3.05 17.00
CA LEU A 12 -25.73 1.64 17.23
C LEU A 12 -24.77 1.08 16.18
N HIS A 13 -23.87 0.21 16.60
CA HIS A 13 -23.07 -0.58 15.68
C HIS A 13 -23.94 -1.56 14.92
N HIS A 14 -23.70 -1.65 13.62
CA HIS A 14 -24.48 -2.51 12.72
C HIS A 14 -24.27 -4.02 12.96
N SER A 15 -23.19 -4.42 13.67
CA SER A 15 -22.94 -5.80 14.09
C SER A 15 -21.90 -5.88 15.21
N THR A 16 -21.80 -7.05 15.88
CA THR A 16 -20.72 -7.34 16.84
C THR A 16 -19.34 -7.24 16.20
N ILE A 17 -19.19 -7.61 14.93
CA ILE A 17 -17.92 -7.46 14.18
C ILE A 17 -17.53 -5.99 14.07
N SER A 18 -18.49 -5.11 13.77
CA SER A 18 -18.28 -3.66 13.69
C SER A 18 -17.80 -3.09 15.02
N TRP A 19 -18.51 -3.43 16.10
CA TRP A 19 -18.16 -2.99 17.45
C TRP A 19 -16.75 -3.47 17.83
N ASN A 20 -16.44 -4.75 17.62
CA ASN A 20 -15.13 -5.32 17.92
C ASN A 20 -14.00 -4.63 17.14
N ARG A 21 -14.20 -4.35 15.84
CA ARG A 21 -13.20 -3.64 15.01
C ARG A 21 -12.93 -2.22 15.51
N GLN A 22 -13.96 -1.51 16.00
CA GLN A 22 -13.81 -0.12 16.45
C GLN A 22 -13.38 0.02 17.91
N HIS A 23 -13.49 -1.04 18.73
CA HIS A 23 -13.20 -0.98 20.17
C HIS A 23 -12.11 -1.97 20.58
N ARG A 24 -12.39 -3.27 20.44
CA ARG A 24 -11.55 -4.34 21.00
C ARG A 24 -10.25 -4.55 20.24
N PHE A 25 -10.30 -4.45 18.92
CA PHE A 25 -9.17 -4.72 18.03
C PHE A 25 -8.65 -3.45 17.34
N LYS A 26 -9.17 -2.28 17.73
CA LYS A 26 -8.68 -1.01 17.22
C LYS A 26 -7.22 -0.85 17.65
N GLU A 27 -6.38 -0.42 16.72
CA GLU A 27 -4.92 -0.23 16.94
C GLU A 27 -4.18 -1.52 17.34
N THR A 28 -4.73 -2.69 17.01
CA THR A 28 -4.05 -3.99 17.13
C THR A 28 -3.69 -4.54 15.76
N ASP A 29 -2.68 -5.39 15.72
CA ASP A 29 -2.18 -6.13 14.55
C ASP A 29 -2.79 -7.53 14.41
N ILE A 30 -3.74 -7.91 15.27
CA ILE A 30 -4.33 -9.25 15.33
C ILE A 30 -4.83 -9.79 13.99
N PHE A 31 -5.35 -8.92 13.11
CA PHE A 31 -5.81 -9.32 11.78
C PHE A 31 -4.64 -9.72 10.87
N GLN A 32 -3.53 -8.99 10.95
CA GLN A 32 -2.30 -9.32 10.23
C GLN A 32 -1.66 -10.58 10.80
N GLU A 33 -1.55 -10.70 12.13
CA GLU A 33 -1.03 -11.91 12.79
C GLU A 33 -1.84 -13.15 12.41
N THR A 34 -3.17 -13.06 12.46
CA THR A 34 -4.06 -14.16 12.08
C THR A 34 -3.88 -14.53 10.61
N PHE A 35 -3.73 -13.54 9.72
CA PHE A 35 -3.47 -13.79 8.31
C PHE A 35 -2.12 -14.48 8.09
N ASP A 36 -1.07 -13.99 8.75
CA ASP A 36 0.28 -14.53 8.63
C ASP A 36 0.35 -15.98 9.12
N GLU A 37 -0.33 -16.31 10.22
CA GLU A 37 -0.42 -17.68 10.71
C GLU A 37 -1.17 -18.61 9.76
N ILE A 38 -2.20 -18.12 9.07
CA ILE A 38 -2.89 -18.90 8.03
C ILE A 38 -1.96 -19.16 6.85
N VAL A 39 -1.18 -18.14 6.42
CA VAL A 39 -0.20 -18.30 5.34
C VAL A 39 0.89 -19.30 5.75
N LEU A 40 1.45 -19.19 6.96
CA LEU A 40 2.45 -20.12 7.49
C LEU A 40 1.95 -21.57 7.50
N GLN A 41 0.69 -21.80 7.90
CA GLN A 41 0.09 -23.13 7.83
C GLN A 41 -0.05 -23.62 6.37
N ALA A 42 -0.49 -22.74 5.47
CA ALA A 42 -0.65 -23.04 4.04
C ALA A 42 0.69 -23.35 3.36
N MET A 43 1.82 -22.82 3.84
CA MET A 43 3.15 -23.09 3.27
C MET A 43 3.56 -24.55 3.31
N ASN A 44 3.02 -25.35 4.22
CA ASN A 44 3.36 -26.77 4.29
C ASN A 44 2.90 -27.54 3.03
N HIS A 45 1.85 -27.08 2.34
CA HIS A 45 1.22 -27.85 1.26
C HIS A 45 0.78 -27.02 0.06
N MET A 46 0.34 -25.78 0.25
CA MET A 46 -0.39 -24.98 -0.74
C MET A 46 0.42 -23.80 -1.32
N VAL A 47 1.45 -23.31 -0.63
CA VAL A 47 2.30 -22.21 -1.12
C VAL A 47 3.64 -22.77 -1.59
N GLY A 48 4.02 -22.48 -2.84
CA GLY A 48 5.33 -22.83 -3.40
C GLY A 48 6.43 -21.82 -3.08
N GLY A 49 6.09 -20.53 -3.00
CA GLY A 49 6.99 -19.43 -2.64
C GLY A 49 8.00 -19.05 -3.73
N ARG A 50 7.83 -19.56 -4.97
CA ARG A 50 8.79 -19.40 -6.07
C ARG A 50 8.36 -18.34 -7.09
N VAL A 51 7.08 -18.35 -7.47
CA VAL A 51 6.53 -17.43 -8.48
C VAL A 51 5.32 -16.74 -7.89
N LEU A 52 5.38 -15.42 -7.81
CA LEU A 52 4.35 -14.58 -7.20
C LEU A 52 3.65 -13.73 -8.26
N PHE A 53 2.34 -13.54 -8.12
CA PHE A 53 1.56 -12.62 -8.94
C PHE A 53 1.04 -11.50 -8.05
N SER A 54 1.29 -10.24 -8.42
CA SER A 54 0.78 -9.10 -7.66
C SER A 54 0.01 -8.13 -8.53
N ASP A 55 -1.12 -7.68 -8.01
CA ASP A 55 -1.97 -6.68 -8.63
C ASP A 55 -2.69 -5.88 -7.55
N SER A 56 -3.20 -4.72 -7.91
CA SER A 56 -3.95 -3.85 -7.01
C SER A 56 -5.36 -3.60 -7.53
N THR A 57 -6.31 -3.46 -6.61
CA THR A 57 -7.70 -3.14 -6.97
C THR A 57 -8.19 -1.89 -6.24
N HIS A 58 -8.86 -1.00 -6.96
CA HIS A 58 -9.46 0.18 -6.37
C HIS A 58 -10.75 -0.19 -5.63
N LEU A 59 -10.78 0.07 -4.32
CA LEU A 59 -11.95 -0.10 -3.47
C LEU A 59 -12.58 1.25 -3.19
N LYS A 60 -13.84 1.45 -3.62
CA LYS A 60 -14.57 2.70 -3.39
C LYS A 60 -14.70 2.98 -1.89
N ALA A 61 -14.21 4.13 -1.45
CA ALA A 61 -14.42 4.60 -0.09
C ALA A 61 -15.87 5.09 0.08
N ASN A 62 -16.40 5.02 1.30
CA ASN A 62 -17.70 5.58 1.64
C ASN A 62 -17.59 7.10 1.88
N ALA A 63 -17.10 7.82 0.86
CA ALA A 63 -16.82 9.23 0.89
C ALA A 63 -17.40 9.94 -0.34
N ASN A 64 -18.03 11.09 -0.13
CA ASN A 64 -18.58 11.89 -1.22
C ASN A 64 -17.47 12.69 -1.91
N LYS A 65 -17.32 12.51 -3.23
CA LYS A 65 -16.32 13.19 -4.06
C LYS A 65 -16.40 14.72 -4.06
N HIS A 66 -17.53 15.29 -3.64
CA HIS A 66 -17.74 16.75 -3.53
C HIS A 66 -17.53 17.29 -2.10
N LYS A 67 -17.27 16.43 -1.11
CA LYS A 67 -16.99 16.82 0.28
C LYS A 67 -15.52 16.59 0.60
N PHE A 68 -14.71 17.59 0.31
CA PHE A 68 -13.26 17.55 0.52
C PHE A 68 -12.68 18.90 0.89
N THR A 69 -11.52 18.89 1.52
CA THR A 69 -10.61 20.03 1.67
C THR A 69 -9.41 19.85 0.76
N LYS A 70 -8.78 20.94 0.35
CA LYS A 70 -7.53 20.93 -0.39
C LYS A 70 -6.39 21.06 0.59
N GLN A 71 -5.38 20.21 0.45
CA GLN A 71 -4.16 20.27 1.25
C GLN A 71 -2.95 20.23 0.32
N GLU A 72 -1.97 21.08 0.59
CA GLU A 72 -0.66 21.01 -0.03
C GLU A 72 0.20 20.04 0.77
N ILE A 73 0.73 19.02 0.11
CA ILE A 73 1.71 18.10 0.68
C ILE A 73 3.02 18.25 -0.06
N GLU A 74 4.13 18.15 0.66
CA GLU A 74 5.43 17.93 0.06
C GLU A 74 5.43 16.55 -0.60
N VAL A 75 5.83 16.48 -1.87
CA VAL A 75 6.07 15.21 -2.55
C VAL A 75 7.34 14.65 -1.96
N GLU A 76 7.25 13.56 -1.22
CA GLU A 76 8.45 12.88 -0.72
C GLU A 76 9.35 12.50 -1.90
N THR A 77 10.62 12.90 -1.80
CA THR A 77 11.68 12.42 -2.68
C THR A 77 11.71 10.91 -2.53
N ARG A 78 11.40 10.18 -3.61
CA ARG A 78 11.24 8.71 -3.57
C ARG A 78 12.49 8.08 -2.97
N ASP A 79 12.36 7.17 -2.00
CA ASP A 79 13.48 6.45 -1.33
C ASP A 79 14.58 5.94 -2.30
N TYR A 80 14.18 5.56 -3.51
CA TYR A 80 15.10 5.13 -4.57
C TYR A 80 16.07 6.22 -5.08
N PHE A 81 15.74 7.51 -4.97
CA PHE A 81 16.66 8.59 -5.34
C PHE A 81 17.89 8.61 -4.45
N ASP A 82 17.72 8.35 -3.16
CA ASP A 82 18.83 8.28 -2.21
C ASP A 82 19.73 7.09 -2.50
N GLU A 83 19.14 5.92 -2.76
CA GLU A 83 19.88 4.73 -3.20
C GLU A 83 20.61 4.96 -4.53
N LEU A 84 19.96 5.62 -5.50
CA LEU A 84 20.59 6.01 -6.77
C LEU A 84 21.77 6.95 -6.55
N ASN A 85 21.59 7.99 -5.74
CA ASN A 85 22.64 8.96 -5.44
C ASN A 85 23.84 8.27 -4.79
N LYS A 86 23.58 7.36 -3.85
CA LYS A 86 24.62 6.55 -3.21
C LYS A 86 25.34 5.63 -4.21
N ALA A 87 24.61 4.92 -5.07
CA ALA A 87 25.20 4.06 -6.09
C ALA A 87 26.05 4.87 -7.11
N VAL A 88 25.60 6.07 -7.48
CA VAL A 88 26.37 6.99 -8.32
C VAL A 88 27.64 7.46 -7.61
N GLU A 89 27.58 7.72 -6.31
CA GLU A 89 28.75 8.14 -5.54
C GLU A 89 29.78 7.01 -5.39
N GLU A 90 29.33 5.78 -5.13
CA GLU A 90 30.16 4.56 -5.09
C GLU A 90 30.86 4.31 -6.46
N ASP A 91 30.12 4.42 -7.57
CA ASP A 91 30.68 4.32 -8.93
C ASP A 91 31.74 5.38 -9.21
N ARG A 92 31.48 6.64 -8.79
CA ARG A 92 32.43 7.74 -8.96
C ARG A 92 33.69 7.54 -8.15
N LEU A 93 33.58 7.07 -6.91
CA LEU A 93 34.72 6.70 -6.06
C LEU A 93 35.54 5.59 -6.70
N ALA A 94 34.90 4.53 -7.21
CA ALA A 94 35.56 3.43 -7.91
C ALA A 94 36.31 3.91 -9.18
N HIS A 95 35.78 4.92 -9.85
CA HIS A 95 36.38 5.53 -11.03
C HIS A 95 37.25 6.77 -10.77
N GLY A 96 37.57 7.08 -9.50
CA GLY A 96 38.44 8.21 -9.13
C GLY A 96 37.89 9.59 -9.50
N LYS A 97 36.56 9.72 -9.65
CA LYS A 97 35.88 10.97 -9.97
C LYS A 97 35.47 11.68 -8.68
N ASN A 98 35.57 13.01 -8.65
CA ASN A 98 35.11 13.82 -7.53
C ASN A 98 33.58 13.66 -7.29
N PRO A 99 33.09 13.82 -6.05
CA PRO A 99 31.66 13.83 -5.74
C PRO A 99 30.89 14.82 -6.61
N LEU A 100 29.61 14.52 -6.88
CA LEU A 100 28.71 15.48 -7.53
C LEU A 100 28.41 16.62 -6.55
N LYS A 101 28.19 17.83 -7.06
CA LYS A 101 27.67 18.91 -6.21
C LYS A 101 26.26 18.55 -5.77
N ASP A 102 25.96 18.75 -4.50
CA ASP A 102 24.60 18.68 -3.97
C ASP A 102 23.72 19.61 -4.79
N LYS A 103 22.65 19.05 -5.37
CA LYS A 103 21.60 19.87 -5.96
C LYS A 103 20.73 20.38 -4.81
N GLU A 104 20.31 21.64 -4.90
CA GLU A 104 19.23 22.13 -4.05
C GLU A 104 18.01 21.24 -4.28
N GLU A 105 17.55 20.55 -3.23
CA GLU A 105 16.30 19.81 -3.28
C GLU A 105 15.16 20.81 -3.47
N VAL A 106 14.64 20.85 -4.71
CA VAL A 106 13.39 21.53 -4.97
C VAL A 106 12.30 20.65 -4.37
N LYS A 107 11.83 21.02 -3.18
CA LYS A 107 10.65 20.41 -2.57
C LYS A 107 9.44 20.70 -3.44
N GLU A 108 9.08 19.76 -4.30
CA GLU A 108 7.87 19.86 -5.10
C GLU A 108 6.67 19.69 -4.16
N THR A 109 5.75 20.66 -4.16
CA THR A 109 4.48 20.54 -3.45
C THR A 109 3.39 20.12 -4.43
N LYS A 110 2.46 19.30 -3.93
CA LYS A 110 1.28 18.87 -4.69
C LYS A 110 0.02 19.15 -3.90
N GLU A 111 -0.97 19.74 -4.55
CA GLU A 111 -2.32 19.87 -4.00
C GLU A 111 -3.05 18.51 -4.12
N ILE A 112 -3.56 17.99 -3.01
CA ILE A 112 -4.45 16.83 -2.99
C ILE A 112 -5.82 17.19 -2.42
N ARG A 113 -6.83 16.38 -2.79
CA ARG A 113 -8.16 16.44 -2.20
C ARG A 113 -8.23 15.43 -1.05
N VAL A 114 -8.52 15.92 0.16
CA VAL A 114 -8.69 15.10 1.36
C VAL A 114 -10.17 15.04 1.73
N SER A 115 -10.73 13.85 1.89
CA SER A 115 -12.14 13.72 2.25
C SER A 115 -12.39 14.25 3.67
N THR A 116 -13.51 14.94 3.87
CA THR A 116 -13.95 15.34 5.22
C THR A 116 -14.59 14.19 6.01
N THR A 117 -14.91 13.08 5.34
CA THR A 117 -15.58 11.91 5.97
C THR A 117 -14.61 10.77 6.22
N ASP A 118 -13.65 10.58 5.32
CA ASP A 118 -12.65 9.51 5.40
C ASP A 118 -11.26 10.04 4.95
N PRO A 119 -10.51 10.71 5.83
CA PRO A 119 -9.24 11.35 5.44
C PRO A 119 -8.15 10.39 4.96
N GLU A 120 -8.26 9.10 5.26
CA GLU A 120 -7.26 8.07 4.90
C GLU A 120 -7.43 7.56 3.45
N CYS A 121 -8.57 7.84 2.81
CA CYS A 121 -8.77 7.47 1.41
C CYS A 121 -8.08 8.45 0.44
N GLY A 122 -7.73 7.95 -0.74
CA GLY A 122 -7.10 8.74 -1.79
C GLY A 122 -8.09 9.19 -2.85
N PHE A 123 -7.92 10.41 -3.38
CA PHE A 123 -8.71 10.90 -4.50
C PHE A 123 -8.13 10.41 -5.83
N MET A 124 -8.87 9.57 -6.55
CA MET A 124 -8.50 9.09 -7.87
C MET A 124 -9.20 9.91 -8.97
N SER A 125 -8.39 10.48 -9.84
CA SER A 125 -8.82 11.12 -11.09
C SER A 125 -7.98 10.52 -12.22
N ARG A 126 -8.65 9.79 -13.12
CA ARG A 126 -8.05 9.20 -14.32
C ARG A 126 -8.93 9.55 -15.51
N ASP A 127 -8.30 9.83 -16.65
CA ASP A 127 -9.02 10.13 -17.89
C ASP A 127 -9.99 9.00 -18.24
N ASN A 128 -11.22 9.37 -18.57
CA ASN A 128 -12.32 8.47 -18.91
C ASN A 128 -12.77 7.50 -17.78
N LYS A 129 -12.36 7.73 -16.52
CA LYS A 129 -12.89 7.00 -15.36
C LYS A 129 -13.66 7.94 -14.42
N GLN A 130 -14.56 7.36 -13.64
CA GLN A 130 -15.31 8.12 -12.64
C GLN A 130 -14.37 8.59 -11.52
N GLU A 131 -14.31 9.90 -11.30
CA GLU A 131 -13.62 10.46 -10.14
C GLU A 131 -14.28 10.02 -8.84
N MET A 132 -13.46 9.54 -7.90
CA MET A 132 -13.94 9.02 -6.63
C MET A 132 -12.83 8.97 -5.58
N PHE A 133 -13.25 8.96 -4.33
CA PHE A 133 -12.42 8.56 -3.20
C PHE A 133 -12.34 7.04 -3.12
N CYS A 134 -11.15 6.49 -2.98
CA CYS A 134 -10.91 5.06 -2.93
C CYS A 134 -9.64 4.70 -2.16
N TYR A 135 -9.54 3.41 -1.84
CA TYR A 135 -8.33 2.73 -1.41
C TYR A 135 -7.80 1.86 -2.56
N LEU A 136 -6.52 1.54 -2.50
CA LEU A 136 -5.91 0.48 -3.30
C LEU A 136 -5.63 -0.71 -2.41
N ASP A 137 -6.12 -1.86 -2.81
CA ASP A 137 -5.87 -3.15 -2.17
C ASP A 137 -4.86 -3.92 -3.02
N HIS A 138 -3.60 -3.89 -2.58
CA HIS A 138 -2.47 -4.58 -3.18
C HIS A 138 -2.46 -6.01 -2.67
N ARG A 139 -2.53 -6.98 -3.58
CA ARG A 139 -2.54 -8.40 -3.21
C ARG A 139 -1.46 -9.14 -3.95
N THR A 140 -0.87 -10.12 -3.27
CA THR A 140 0.06 -11.08 -3.88
C THR A 140 -0.48 -12.48 -3.74
N THR A 141 -0.39 -13.29 -4.79
CA THR A 141 -0.73 -14.72 -4.78
C THR A 141 0.45 -15.58 -5.22
N ASP A 142 0.52 -16.80 -4.70
CA ASP A 142 1.49 -17.81 -5.11
C ASP A 142 0.97 -18.69 -6.26
N MET A 143 1.84 -19.01 -7.21
CA MET A 143 1.52 -19.80 -8.41
C MET A 143 0.99 -21.21 -8.14
N LYS A 144 1.40 -21.87 -7.04
CA LYS A 144 1.13 -23.30 -6.84
C LYS A 144 -0.36 -23.58 -6.70
N CYS A 145 -1.05 -22.79 -5.88
CA CYS A 145 -2.48 -22.97 -5.58
C CYS A 145 -3.26 -21.65 -5.58
N ASN A 146 -2.68 -20.54 -6.08
CA ASN A 146 -3.29 -19.19 -6.06
C ASN A 146 -3.71 -18.74 -4.65
N ILE A 147 -2.96 -19.17 -3.63
CA ILE A 147 -3.16 -18.69 -2.26
C ILE A 147 -2.63 -17.27 -2.16
N ILE A 148 -3.42 -16.38 -1.54
CA ILE A 148 -3.00 -15.01 -1.24
C ILE A 148 -1.93 -15.07 -0.14
N THR A 149 -0.74 -14.56 -0.42
CA THR A 149 0.40 -14.52 0.52
C THR A 149 0.67 -13.13 1.06
N ASP A 150 0.11 -12.07 0.46
CA ASP A 150 0.16 -10.72 1.01
C ASP A 150 -1.08 -9.92 0.65
N VAL A 151 -1.47 -9.03 1.57
CA VAL A 151 -2.51 -8.03 1.39
C VAL A 151 -2.04 -6.73 2.05
N TYR A 152 -2.10 -5.63 1.32
CA TYR A 152 -1.72 -4.32 1.82
C TYR A 152 -2.60 -3.23 1.24
N VAL A 153 -3.06 -2.31 2.09
CA VAL A 153 -3.99 -1.26 1.67
C VAL A 153 -3.30 0.10 1.72
N THR A 154 -3.44 0.89 0.66
CA THR A 154 -2.98 2.27 0.59
C THR A 154 -4.11 3.20 0.19
N PRO A 155 -3.97 4.53 0.40
CA PRO A 155 -4.82 5.51 -0.24
C PRO A 155 -4.82 5.33 -1.77
N GLY A 156 -5.95 5.52 -2.43
CA GLY A 156 -6.11 5.26 -3.87
C GLY A 156 -5.41 6.23 -4.82
N ASN A 157 -4.72 7.25 -4.28
CA ASN A 157 -3.84 8.16 -5.01
C ASN A 157 -2.35 7.75 -4.92
N VAL A 158 -2.04 6.67 -4.22
CA VAL A 158 -0.70 6.05 -4.20
C VAL A 158 -0.52 5.21 -5.46
N HIS A 159 0.65 5.26 -6.08
CA HIS A 159 0.95 4.45 -7.27
C HIS A 159 1.35 3.02 -6.89
N ASP A 160 0.95 2.04 -7.68
CA ASP A 160 1.07 0.61 -7.36
C ASP A 160 2.50 0.13 -7.12
N SER A 161 3.45 0.71 -7.86
CA SER A 161 4.88 0.40 -7.71
C SER A 161 5.48 0.89 -6.38
N VAL A 162 4.84 1.83 -5.68
CA VAL A 162 5.42 2.49 -4.49
C VAL A 162 5.56 1.50 -3.33
N PRO A 163 4.51 0.80 -2.88
CA PRO A 163 4.65 -0.16 -1.79
C PRO A 163 5.29 -1.49 -2.22
N TYR A 164 5.36 -1.78 -3.53
CA TYR A 164 5.58 -3.15 -4.00
C TYR A 164 6.86 -3.82 -3.48
N LEU A 165 8.03 -3.16 -3.59
CA LEU A 165 9.29 -3.76 -3.16
C LEU A 165 9.31 -4.04 -1.65
N SER A 166 8.85 -3.10 -0.83
CA SER A 166 8.76 -3.32 0.62
C SER A 166 7.78 -4.43 0.99
N ARG A 167 6.72 -4.63 0.20
CA ARG A 167 5.81 -5.78 0.35
C ARG A 167 6.45 -7.10 -0.06
N LEU A 168 7.26 -7.11 -1.11
CA LEU A 168 8.02 -8.29 -1.51
C LEU A 168 9.04 -8.66 -0.42
N ASP A 169 9.81 -7.69 0.06
CA ASP A 169 10.79 -7.87 1.15
C ASP A 169 10.13 -8.42 2.40
N ARG A 170 8.99 -7.85 2.80
CA ARG A 170 8.22 -8.33 3.95
C ARG A 170 7.79 -9.78 3.78
N GLN A 171 7.37 -10.21 2.59
CA GLN A 171 7.03 -11.63 2.35
C GLN A 171 8.26 -12.53 2.47
N VAL A 172 9.39 -12.13 1.89
CA VAL A 172 10.65 -12.88 1.96
C VAL A 172 11.13 -13.00 3.41
N GLN A 173 11.07 -11.91 4.18
CA GLN A 173 11.51 -11.88 5.58
C GLN A 173 10.58 -12.66 6.51
N GLN A 174 9.26 -12.47 6.39
CA GLN A 174 8.29 -13.09 7.28
C GLN A 174 8.14 -14.60 7.05
N PHE A 175 8.18 -15.02 5.78
CA PHE A 175 7.84 -16.39 5.40
C PHE A 175 9.05 -17.18 4.89
N GLY A 176 10.20 -16.54 4.65
CA GLY A 176 11.38 -17.21 4.10
C GLY A 176 11.17 -17.69 2.65
N LEU A 177 10.36 -16.98 1.87
CA LEU A 177 10.08 -17.34 0.48
C LEU A 177 11.34 -17.27 -0.37
N LYS A 178 11.54 -18.27 -1.24
CA LYS A 178 12.62 -18.32 -2.22
C LYS A 178 12.08 -17.88 -3.57
N VAL A 179 11.78 -16.60 -3.69
CA VAL A 179 11.18 -16.01 -4.88
C VAL A 179 12.18 -16.05 -6.04
N GLU A 180 11.77 -16.63 -7.16
CA GLU A 180 12.55 -16.74 -8.40
C GLU A 180 12.03 -15.80 -9.49
N ALA A 181 10.72 -15.53 -9.49
CA ALA A 181 10.09 -14.63 -10.44
C ALA A 181 8.84 -13.97 -9.85
N VAL A 182 8.52 -12.79 -10.35
CA VAL A 182 7.30 -12.06 -10.04
C VAL A 182 6.60 -11.65 -11.33
N ALA A 183 5.27 -11.73 -11.34
CA ALA A 183 4.43 -11.33 -12.45
C ALA A 183 3.58 -10.13 -12.01
N LEU A 184 3.75 -9.01 -12.71
CA LEU A 184 3.15 -7.72 -12.38
C LEU A 184 2.47 -7.13 -13.61
N ASP A 185 1.43 -6.33 -13.39
CA ASP A 185 0.84 -5.52 -14.46
C ASP A 185 1.83 -4.46 -14.97
N SER A 186 1.60 -3.97 -16.18
CA SER A 186 2.30 -2.85 -16.80
C SER A 186 2.39 -1.60 -15.91
N GLY A 187 1.40 -1.36 -15.02
CA GLY A 187 1.45 -0.28 -14.04
C GLY A 187 2.63 -0.34 -13.08
N TYR A 188 3.25 -1.50 -12.87
CA TYR A 188 4.41 -1.65 -11.99
C TYR A 188 5.74 -1.38 -12.70
N LEU A 189 5.76 -1.24 -14.04
CA LEU A 189 6.97 -1.12 -14.84
C LEU A 189 7.68 0.22 -14.58
N THR A 190 8.55 0.23 -13.59
CA THR A 190 9.38 1.38 -13.20
C THR A 190 10.83 0.94 -13.01
N SER A 191 11.78 1.88 -13.18
CA SER A 191 13.21 1.57 -13.02
C SER A 191 13.58 0.95 -11.66
N PRO A 192 13.00 1.36 -10.52
CA PRO A 192 13.29 0.71 -9.23
C PRO A 192 12.86 -0.75 -9.21
N ILE A 193 11.66 -1.04 -9.70
CA ILE A 193 11.07 -2.40 -9.72
C ILE A 193 11.90 -3.35 -10.58
N CYS A 194 12.54 -2.86 -11.64
CA CYS A 194 13.39 -3.69 -12.50
C CYS A 194 14.77 -4.00 -11.88
N LYS A 195 15.16 -3.32 -10.81
CA LYS A 195 16.46 -3.49 -10.13
C LYS A 195 16.35 -4.24 -8.80
N GLY A 196 15.20 -4.13 -8.13
CA GLY A 196 14.93 -4.79 -6.85
C GLY A 196 14.63 -6.27 -6.96
#